data_AF-A0A2J8KTM5-F1
#
_entry.id   AF-A0A2J8KTM5-F1
#
_cell.length_a   1.000
_cell.length_b   1.000
_cell.length_c   1.000
_cell.angle_alpha   90.00
_cell.angle_beta   90.00
_cell.angle_gamma   90.00
#
_symmetry.space_group_name_H-M   'P 1'
#
loop_
_entity.id
_entity.type
_entity.pdbx_description
1 polymer ?
#
loop_
_entity_poly.entity_id
_entity_poly.type
_entity_poly.pdbx_seq_one_letter_code
_entity_poly.pdbx_strand_id
1 'polypeptide(L)'
;EGSSLEETGFNWGEYLEETGASAAPHTSFKHVEISIQSNFQPGMKLEVANKNNPDTYWVATIITTCGQLLLLRYCGYGEDRRADFWCDVVIADLHPVGWCTQNNKVLMPPDVESDVKPSASVQHIS
;
A
#
# COMPACT_ATOMS: atom_id res chain seq x y z
N GLU A 1 -31.10 -35.02 22.71
CA GLU A 1 -30.18 -34.84 21.58
C GLU A 1 -29.90 -33.36 21.40
N GLY A 2 -28.64 -33.01 21.08
CA GLY A 2 -28.23 -31.63 20.83
C GLY A 2 -27.00 -31.20 21.63
N SER A 3 -25.86 -31.89 21.51
CA SER A 3 -24.59 -31.28 21.88
C SER A 3 -24.25 -30.27 20.79
N SER A 4 -24.52 -28.99 21.07
CA SER A 4 -23.92 -27.87 20.34
C SER A 4 -22.41 -28.09 20.37
N LEU A 5 -21.82 -28.45 19.24
CA LEU A 5 -20.37 -28.37 19.08
C LEU A 5 -20.05 -26.89 19.15
N GLU A 6 -19.69 -26.41 20.34
CA GLU A 6 -19.01 -25.14 20.46
C GLU A 6 -17.80 -25.24 19.53
N GLU A 7 -17.77 -24.40 18.51
CA GLU A 7 -16.62 -24.20 17.65
C GLU A 7 -15.57 -23.53 18.54
N THR A 8 -14.88 -24.33 19.35
CA THR A 8 -13.80 -23.88 20.21
C THR A 8 -12.72 -23.35 19.28
N GLY A 9 -12.67 -22.03 19.13
CA GLY A 9 -11.74 -21.36 18.23
C GLY A 9 -10.31 -21.83 18.49
N PHE A 10 -9.49 -21.84 17.44
CA PHE A 10 -8.13 -22.32 17.52
C PHE A 10 -7.30 -21.54 18.55
N ASN A 11 -6.70 -22.27 19.52
CA ASN A 11 -5.89 -21.69 20.57
C ASN A 11 -4.41 -21.85 20.25
N TRP A 12 -3.75 -20.75 19.89
CA TRP A 12 -2.31 -20.74 19.62
C TRP A 12 -1.45 -21.19 20.80
N GLY A 13 -1.87 -20.93 22.04
CA GLY A 13 -1.13 -21.32 23.24
C GLY A 13 -1.05 -22.84 23.40
N GLU A 14 -2.20 -23.51 23.31
CA GLU A 14 -2.30 -24.97 23.38
C GLU A 14 -1.53 -25.64 22.23
N TYR A 15 -1.68 -25.13 21.00
CA TYR A 15 -0.97 -25.66 19.84
C TYR A 15 0.55 -25.57 19.98
N LEU A 16 1.08 -24.44 20.43
CA LEU A 16 2.53 -24.26 20.60
C LEU A 16 3.08 -25.18 21.70
N GLU A 17 2.31 -25.39 22.78
CA GLU A 17 2.67 -26.32 23.84
C GLU A 17 2.65 -27.78 23.36
N GLU A 18 1.59 -28.21 22.68
CA GLU A 18 1.43 -29.58 22.17
C GLU A 18 2.50 -29.95 21.13
N THR A 19 2.84 -29.01 20.25
CA THR A 19 3.83 -29.22 19.18
C THR A 19 5.27 -28.97 19.64
N GLY A 20 5.48 -28.42 20.84
CA GLY A 20 6.79 -27.94 21.30
C GLY A 20 7.37 -26.83 20.42
N ALA A 21 6.53 -26.14 19.64
CA ALA A 21 6.94 -25.07 18.76
C ALA A 21 7.12 -23.74 19.53
N SER A 22 7.97 -22.87 19.01
CA SER A 22 8.15 -21.52 19.55
C SER A 22 7.59 -20.50 18.57
N ALA A 23 6.86 -19.51 19.08
CA ALA A 23 6.41 -18.39 18.27
C ALA A 23 7.61 -17.57 17.77
N ALA A 24 7.59 -17.19 16.49
CA ALA A 24 8.59 -16.27 15.97
C ALA A 24 8.50 -14.92 16.72
N PRO A 25 9.63 -14.34 17.16
CA PRO A 25 9.63 -13.03 17.80
C PRO A 25 8.95 -11.97 16.92
N HIS A 26 8.22 -11.03 17.53
CA HIS A 26 7.58 -9.93 16.77
C HIS A 26 8.61 -9.11 15.97
N THR A 27 9.83 -8.96 16.48
CA THR A 27 10.96 -8.30 15.82
C THR A 27 11.44 -9.02 14.55
N SER A 28 11.06 -10.29 14.35
CA SER A 28 11.30 -11.00 13.09
C SER A 28 10.45 -10.44 11.95
N PHE A 29 9.38 -9.70 12.26
CA PHE A 29 8.44 -9.13 11.29
C PHE A 29 8.55 -7.60 11.23
N LYS A 30 9.68 -7.08 10.76
CA LYS A 30 9.95 -5.63 10.62
C LYS A 30 8.82 -4.85 9.91
N HIS A 31 8.16 -5.50 8.96
CA HIS A 31 7.04 -4.93 8.21
C HIS A 31 5.84 -4.55 9.10
N VAL A 32 5.61 -5.29 10.19
CA VAL A 32 4.54 -5.02 11.15
C VAL A 32 4.85 -3.74 11.91
N GLU A 33 6.08 -3.58 12.40
CA GLU A 33 6.51 -2.36 13.10
C GLU A 33 6.42 -1.13 12.19
N ILE A 34 6.87 -1.26 10.93
CA ILE A 34 6.78 -0.19 9.94
C ILE A 34 5.33 0.20 9.67
N SER A 35 4.42 -0.77 9.55
CA SER A 35 3.01 -0.50 9.34
C SER A 35 2.34 0.24 10.49
N ILE A 36 2.75 -0.04 11.73
CA ILE A 36 2.23 0.62 12.93
C ILE A 36 2.73 2.07 13.02
N GLN A 37 3.94 2.34 12.53
CA GLN A 37 4.56 3.67 12.55
C GLN A 37 4.20 4.53 11.33
N SER A 38 3.88 3.90 10.21
CA SER A 38 3.50 4.61 8.99
C SER A 38 2.07 5.09 9.17
N ASN A 39 1.88 6.35 9.57
CA ASN A 39 0.56 6.96 9.80
C ASN A 39 -0.28 7.13 8.50
N PHE A 40 -0.08 6.27 7.50
CA PHE A 40 -0.82 6.24 6.25
C PHE A 40 -2.27 5.83 6.50
N GLN A 41 -3.18 6.53 5.82
CA GLN A 41 -4.61 6.26 5.89
C GLN A 41 -5.22 6.26 4.49
N PRO A 42 -6.25 5.43 4.25
CA PRO A 42 -7.06 5.53 3.03
C PRO A 42 -7.51 6.97 2.77
N GLY A 43 -7.43 7.41 1.52
CA GLY A 43 -7.74 8.76 1.08
C GLY A 43 -6.56 9.74 1.05
N MET A 44 -5.44 9.44 1.72
CA MET A 44 -4.22 10.25 1.60
C MET A 44 -3.65 10.22 0.18
N LYS A 45 -2.95 11.30 -0.21
CA LYS A 45 -2.26 11.40 -1.49
C LYS A 45 -0.75 11.44 -1.29
N LEU A 46 -0.04 10.77 -2.19
CA LEU A 46 1.42 10.65 -2.18
C LEU A 46 1.98 10.85 -3.58
N GLU A 47 3.21 11.33 -3.68
CA GLU A 47 4.02 11.30 -4.90
C GLU A 47 4.81 9.99 -4.93
N VAL A 48 4.67 9.24 -6.02
CA VAL A 48 5.24 7.89 -6.17
C VAL A 48 6.17 7.89 -7.38
N ALA A 49 7.39 7.37 -7.23
CA ALA A 49 8.32 7.26 -8.35
C ALA A 49 7.79 6.33 -9.45
N ASN A 50 7.98 6.71 -10.72
CA ASN A 50 7.63 5.89 -11.85
C ASN A 50 8.63 4.74 -12.02
N LYS A 51 8.13 3.50 -12.17
CA LYS A 51 8.97 2.29 -12.30
C LYS A 51 9.94 2.35 -13.49
N ASN A 52 9.52 2.95 -14.60
CA ASN A 52 10.30 3.01 -15.83
C ASN A 52 11.23 4.22 -15.90
N ASN A 53 10.99 5.24 -15.08
CA ASN A 53 11.77 6.48 -15.07
C ASN A 53 11.89 7.04 -13.65
N PRO A 54 12.94 6.65 -12.90
CA PRO A 54 13.11 7.00 -11.49
C PRO A 54 13.21 8.50 -11.20
N ASP A 55 13.49 9.35 -12.20
CA ASP A 55 13.53 10.80 -12.03
C ASP A 55 12.16 11.49 -12.16
N THR A 56 11.13 10.69 -12.42
CA THR A 56 9.75 11.17 -12.56
C THR A 56 8.84 10.51 -11.54
N TYR A 57 7.86 11.27 -11.08
CA TYR A 57 6.92 10.84 -10.06
C TYR A 57 5.49 11.12 -10.52
N TRP A 58 4.53 10.41 -9.94
CA TRP A 58 3.12 10.74 -10.14
C TRP A 58 2.32 10.65 -8.86
N VAL A 59 1.25 11.44 -8.79
CA VAL A 59 0.39 11.48 -7.61
C VAL A 59 -0.50 10.25 -7.59
N ALA A 60 -0.49 9.50 -6.48
CA ALA A 60 -1.39 8.39 -6.22
C ALA A 60 -2.19 8.63 -4.94
N THR A 61 -3.38 8.02 -4.86
CA THR A 61 -4.23 8.03 -3.67
C THR A 61 -4.18 6.66 -3.00
N ILE A 62 -4.07 6.63 -1.67
CA ILE A 62 -4.15 5.40 -0.88
C ILE A 62 -5.60 4.91 -0.89
N ILE A 63 -5.84 3.74 -1.49
CA ILE A 63 -7.14 3.08 -1.50
C ILE A 63 -7.34 2.26 -0.23
N THR A 64 -6.32 1.50 0.17
CA THR A 64 -6.32 0.76 1.43
C THR A 64 -4.89 0.51 1.95
N THR A 65 -4.79 0.18 3.23
CA THR A 65 -3.55 -0.15 3.94
C THR A 65 -3.61 -1.60 4.41
N CYS A 66 -2.57 -2.38 4.15
CA CYS A 66 -2.45 -3.77 4.58
C CYS A 66 -1.03 -4.02 5.11
N GLY A 67 -0.80 -3.77 6.40
CA GLY A 67 0.54 -3.82 6.96
C GLY A 67 1.47 -2.86 6.22
N GLN A 68 2.60 -3.35 5.71
CA GLN A 68 3.55 -2.56 4.92
C GLN A 68 3.12 -2.29 3.47
N LEU A 69 2.02 -2.91 3.01
CA LEU A 69 1.56 -2.75 1.64
C LEU A 69 0.45 -1.70 1.58
N LEU A 70 0.59 -0.78 0.63
CA LEU A 70 -0.45 0.18 0.26
C LEU A 70 -1.06 -0.25 -1.07
N LEU A 71 -2.38 -0.27 -1.13
CA LEU A 71 -3.08 -0.31 -2.41
C LEU A 71 -3.22 1.13 -2.89
N LEU A 72 -2.60 1.45 -4.02
CA LEU A 72 -2.56 2.80 -4.57
C LEU A 72 -3.31 2.86 -5.90
N ARG A 73 -3.90 4.02 -6.19
CA ARG A 73 -4.42 4.37 -7.51
C ARG A 73 -3.82 5.70 -7.97
N TYR A 74 -3.25 5.72 -9.17
CA TYR A 74 -2.77 6.97 -9.76
C TYR A 74 -3.91 7.97 -9.98
N CYS A 75 -3.63 9.25 -9.79
CA CYS A 75 -4.58 10.31 -10.11
C CYS A 75 -4.85 10.32 -11.63
N GLY A 76 -6.12 10.51 -12.00
CA GLY A 76 -6.61 10.47 -13.38
C GLY A 76 -7.38 9.20 -13.76
N TYR A 77 -7.32 8.15 -12.93
CA TYR A 77 -8.04 6.89 -13.16
C TYR A 77 -9.44 6.83 -12.52
N GLY A 78 -9.86 7.90 -11.82
CA GLY A 78 -11.17 7.98 -11.20
C GLY A 78 -11.45 6.80 -10.25
N GLU A 79 -12.57 6.13 -10.46
CA GLU A 79 -13.00 4.97 -9.65
C GLU A 79 -12.61 3.61 -10.24
N ASP A 80 -11.80 3.57 -11.31
CA ASP A 80 -11.43 2.31 -11.98
C ASP A 80 -10.46 1.47 -11.13
N ARG A 81 -11.01 0.44 -10.47
CA ARG A 81 -10.26 -0.52 -9.65
C ARG A 81 -9.25 -1.34 -10.43
N ARG A 82 -9.36 -1.43 -11.77
CA ARG A 82 -8.38 -2.16 -12.60
C ARG A 82 -7.03 -1.45 -12.66
N ALA A 83 -7.00 -0.15 -12.33
CA ALA A 83 -5.79 0.65 -12.26
C ALA A 83 -5.12 0.64 -10.87
N ASP A 84 -5.68 -0.08 -9.90
CA ASP A 84 -5.10 -0.19 -8.57
C ASP A 84 -3.86 -1.09 -8.59
N PHE A 85 -2.84 -0.72 -7.84
CA PHE A 85 -1.62 -1.50 -7.72
C PHE A 85 -1.12 -1.53 -6.28
N TRP A 86 -0.52 -2.65 -5.89
CA TRP A 86 0.12 -2.78 -4.60
C TRP A 86 1.52 -2.17 -4.62
N CYS A 87 1.86 -1.51 -3.52
CA CYS A 87 3.10 -0.80 -3.32
C CYS A 87 3.63 -1.09 -1.92
N ASP A 88 4.91 -1.47 -1.82
CA ASP A 88 5.59 -1.73 -0.55
C ASP A 88 6.22 -0.43 -0.04
N VAL A 89 5.83 0.03 1.15
CA VAL A 89 6.31 1.31 1.72
C VAL A 89 7.81 1.33 2.02
N VAL A 90 8.46 0.18 2.12
CA VAL A 90 9.89 0.07 2.43
C VAL A 90 10.73 0.16 1.17
N ILE A 91 10.21 -0.41 0.07
CA ILE A 91 10.93 -0.52 -1.20
C ILE A 91 10.61 0.67 -2.11
N ALA A 92 9.36 1.14 -2.06
CA ALA A 92 8.92 2.22 -2.92
C ALA A 92 9.41 3.58 -2.43
N ASP A 93 9.77 4.42 -3.39
CA ASP A 93 10.10 5.82 -3.14
C ASP A 93 8.80 6.64 -3.08
N LEU A 94 8.34 6.87 -1.85
CA LEU A 94 7.06 7.53 -1.54
C LEU A 94 7.31 8.84 -0.81
N HIS A 95 6.66 9.90 -1.27
CA HIS A 95 6.80 11.23 -0.70
C HIS A 95 5.46 11.92 -0.47
N PRO A 96 5.37 12.85 0.49
CA PRO A 96 4.21 13.71 0.62
C PRO A 96 4.05 14.60 -0.63
N VAL A 97 2.81 14.98 -0.94
CA VAL A 97 2.52 15.91 -2.05
C VAL A 97 3.28 17.23 -1.87
N GLY A 98 3.90 17.71 -2.95
CA GLY A 98 4.74 18.91 -3.00
C GLY A 98 6.24 18.64 -2.87
N TRP A 99 6.65 17.38 -2.66
CA TRP A 99 8.06 17.02 -2.55
C TRP A 99 8.81 17.20 -3.88
N CYS A 100 8.19 16.85 -5.01
CA CYS A 100 8.80 17.03 -6.33
C CYS A 100 9.14 18.49 -6.61
N THR A 101 8.23 19.42 -6.28
CA THR A 101 8.46 20.86 -6.41
C THR A 101 9.64 21.33 -5.56
N GLN A 102 9.77 20.80 -4.35
CA GLN A 102 10.85 21.16 -3.42
C GLN A 102 12.22 20.59 -3.86
N ASN A 103 12.22 19.44 -4.53
CA ASN A 103 13.43 18.70 -4.89
C ASN A 103 13.79 18.78 -6.38
N ASN A 104 13.17 19.70 -7.13
CA ASN A 104 13.34 19.85 -8.58
C ASN A 104 13.14 18.54 -9.36
N LYS A 105 12.16 17.72 -8.93
CA LYS A 105 11.73 16.51 -9.63
C LYS A 105 10.48 16.79 -10.46
N VAL A 106 10.24 15.94 -11.44
CA VAL A 106 9.17 16.14 -12.43
C VAL A 106 7.97 15.28 -12.09
N LEU A 107 6.78 15.90 -12.01
CA LEU A 107 5.52 15.17 -12.00
C LEU A 107 5.14 14.78 -13.43
N MET A 108 5.14 13.49 -13.72
CA MET A 108 4.81 12.94 -15.03
C MET A 108 3.88 11.73 -14.87
N PRO A 109 2.73 11.69 -15.58
CA PRO A 109 1.89 10.50 -15.59
C PRO A 109 2.70 9.28 -16.04
N PRO A 110 2.50 8.10 -15.42
CA PRO A 110 3.14 6.88 -15.88
C PRO A 110 2.68 6.54 -17.30
N ASP A 111 3.61 6.09 -18.12
CA ASP A 111 3.32 5.43 -19.40
C ASP A 111 2.65 4.08 -19.11
N VAL A 112 1.35 4.10 -18.86
CA VAL A 112 0.60 2.87 -18.67
C VAL A 112 0.47 2.14 -19.99
N GLU A 113 1.13 0.99 -20.10
CA GLU A 113 0.86 0.00 -21.15
C GLU A 113 -0.49 -0.73 -20.96
N SER A 114 -1.29 -0.37 -19.95
CA SER A 114 -2.64 -0.93 -19.76
C SER A 114 -3.68 -0.12 -20.54
N ASP A 115 -4.59 -0.81 -21.23
CA ASP A 115 -5.76 -0.32 -22.01
C ASP A 115 -6.69 0.70 -21.31
N VAL A 116 -6.38 1.11 -20.08
CA VAL A 116 -7.11 2.10 -19.30
C VAL A 116 -6.38 3.45 -19.41
N LYS A 117 -6.89 4.32 -20.28
CA LYS A 117 -6.38 5.70 -20.39
C LYS A 117 -6.93 6.57 -19.26
N PRO A 118 -6.10 7.42 -18.61
CA PRO A 118 -6.60 8.40 -17.66
C PRO A 118 -7.59 9.35 -18.34
N SER A 119 -8.68 9.68 -17.65
CA SER A 119 -9.69 10.60 -18.16
C SER A 119 -9.09 12.01 -18.31
N ALA A 120 -9.38 12.67 -19.44
CA ALA A 120 -8.71 13.87 -19.96
C ALA A 120 -8.88 15.17 -19.11
N SER A 121 -9.22 15.09 -17.82
CA SER A 121 -9.48 16.25 -16.97
C SER A 121 -8.33 16.65 -16.03
N VAL A 122 -7.21 15.93 -16.02
CA VAL A 122 -6.11 16.20 -15.07
C VAL A 122 -5.02 17.05 -15.73
N GLN A 123 -5.28 18.35 -15.89
CA GLN A 123 -4.26 19.35 -16.28
C GLN A 123 -4.06 20.46 -15.24
N HIS A 124 -4.69 20.37 -14.06
CA HIS A 124 -4.53 21.36 -12.99
C HIS A 124 -4.32 20.66 -11.65
N ILE A 125 -3.12 20.11 -11.45
CA ILE A 125 -2.62 19.81 -10.11
C ILE A 125 -1.25 20.48 -10.03
N SER A 126 -1.26 21.76 -9.69
CA SER A 126 -0.10 22.58 -9.33
C SER A 126 -0.53 23.53 -8.23
#